data_AF-A0A951C367-F1
#
_entry.id   AF-A0A951C367-F1
#
_cell.length_a   1.000
_cell.length_b   1.000
_cell.length_c   1.000
_cell.angle_alpha   90.00
_cell.angle_beta   90.00
_cell.angle_gamma   90.00
#
_symmetry.space_group_name_H-M   'P 1'
#
loop_
_entity.id
_entity.type
_entity.pdbx_description
1 polymer ?
#
loop_
_entity_poly.entity_id
_entity_poly.type
_entity_poly.pdbx_seq_one_letter_code
_entity_poly.pdbx_strand_id
1 'polypeptide(L)'
;MTVLDIPLTGGTVRESAVQARPSPFVRDVFSVAGRALRAVPRELESVIPPIFIALFFFIVNIGTLQRLTENHISGFDIKAFMLPTGILIGVTGVSRAGALVLDIQDGYFDRLLLTPVRRLAILIGHMVADVAVAVALCVPILILAYALGVRVETGPLGILAFLAVSAIWCLAFAGFGYAIALKTGNPAAVNSSFLLFFPFLFMTSSYVPRAQLDGWLKGI
;
A
#
# COMPACT_ATOMS: atom_id res chain seq x y z
N MET A 1 35.65 27.95 -56.12
CA MET A 1 34.97 27.73 -54.83
C MET A 1 35.87 26.78 -54.06
N THR A 2 36.73 27.33 -53.22
CA THR A 2 37.88 26.65 -52.60
C THR A 2 37.40 25.89 -51.38
N VAL A 3 37.53 24.56 -51.39
CA VAL A 3 37.25 23.71 -50.23
C VAL A 3 38.35 23.96 -49.20
N LEU A 4 37.96 24.49 -48.04
CA LEU A 4 38.83 24.70 -46.89
C LEU A 4 38.97 23.35 -46.16
N ASP A 5 40.07 22.64 -46.41
CA ASP A 5 40.47 21.46 -45.64
C ASP A 5 40.94 21.91 -44.26
N ILE A 6 40.03 21.87 -43.28
CA ILE A 6 40.36 22.08 -41.88
C ILE A 6 40.99 20.79 -41.35
N PRO A 7 42.26 20.79 -40.91
CA PRO A 7 42.87 19.61 -40.33
C PRO A 7 42.18 19.33 -38.98
N LEU A 8 41.49 18.19 -38.89
CA LEU A 8 40.97 17.68 -37.62
C LEU A 8 42.15 17.28 -36.75
N THR A 9 42.68 18.22 -35.96
CA THR A 9 43.61 17.92 -34.87
C THR A 9 42.99 16.85 -34.00
N GLY A 10 43.61 15.66 -34.00
CA GLY A 10 43.24 14.51 -33.18
C GLY A 10 43.42 14.80 -31.70
N GLY A 11 42.52 15.60 -31.13
CA GLY A 11 42.36 15.69 -29.69
C GLY A 11 41.84 14.35 -29.23
N THR A 12 42.65 13.61 -28.45
CA THR A 12 42.15 12.48 -27.68
C THR A 12 41.08 13.02 -26.74
N VAL A 13 39.81 12.88 -27.12
CA VAL A 13 38.68 13.08 -26.22
C VAL A 13 38.88 12.04 -25.13
N ARG A 14 39.48 12.44 -24.00
CA ARG A 14 39.39 11.65 -22.78
C ARG A 14 37.91 11.67 -22.44
N GLU A 15 37.19 10.65 -22.87
CA GLU A 15 35.89 10.33 -22.30
C GLU A 15 36.13 10.16 -20.80
N SER A 16 35.89 11.24 -20.06
CA SER A 16 35.77 11.18 -18.62
C SER A 16 34.48 10.39 -18.42
N ALA A 17 34.62 9.07 -18.39
CA ALA A 17 33.54 8.17 -18.05
C ALA A 17 33.19 8.47 -16.60
N VAL A 18 32.31 9.45 -16.39
CA VAL A 18 31.69 9.74 -15.11
C VAL A 18 30.82 8.53 -14.81
N GLN A 19 31.44 7.50 -14.25
CA GLN A 19 30.74 6.32 -13.77
C GLN A 19 29.93 6.77 -12.55
N ALA A 20 28.61 6.63 -12.65
CA ALA A 20 27.72 6.91 -11.55
C ALA A 20 28.12 6.03 -10.36
N ARG A 21 28.56 6.67 -9.27
CA ARG A 21 28.95 5.98 -8.05
C ARG A 21 27.72 5.25 -7.49
N PRO A 22 27.81 3.94 -7.16
CA PRO A 22 26.68 3.21 -6.59
C PRO A 22 26.27 3.88 -5.28
N SER A 23 24.99 4.26 -5.20
CA SER A 23 24.37 4.81 -4.00
C SER A 23 24.08 3.69 -3.00
N PRO A 24 24.03 4.01 -1.69
CA PRO A 24 23.63 3.04 -0.69
C PRO A 24 22.17 2.63 -0.91
N PHE A 25 21.89 1.33 -0.81
CA PHE A 25 20.57 0.73 -1.04
C PHE A 25 19.42 1.45 -0.33
N VAL A 26 19.63 1.86 0.92
CA VAL A 26 18.64 2.58 1.73
C VAL A 26 18.29 3.94 1.11
N ARG A 27 19.28 4.66 0.57
CA ARG A 27 19.06 5.95 -0.10
C ARG A 27 18.26 5.76 -1.39
N ASP A 28 18.47 4.67 -2.12
CA ASP A 28 17.68 4.37 -3.32
C ASP A 28 16.22 4.08 -2.95
N VAL A 29 16.00 3.25 -1.93
CA VAL A 29 14.66 2.96 -1.40
C VAL A 29 13.94 4.25 -1.00
N PHE A 30 14.56 5.11 -0.21
CA PHE A 30 13.93 6.37 0.20
C PHE A 30 13.74 7.36 -0.95
N SER A 31 14.64 7.38 -1.95
CA SER A 31 14.48 8.19 -3.15
C SER A 31 13.25 7.75 -3.96
N VAL A 32 13.10 6.44 -4.18
CA VAL A 32 11.96 5.86 -4.90
C VAL A 32 10.67 6.06 -4.09
N ALA A 33 10.69 5.77 -2.79
CA ALA A 33 9.55 5.98 -1.90
C ALA A 33 9.11 7.44 -1.88
N GLY A 34 10.06 8.38 -1.78
CA GLY A 34 9.77 9.81 -1.82
C GLY A 34 9.16 10.27 -3.15
N ARG A 35 9.60 9.70 -4.28
CA ARG A 35 8.96 9.94 -5.58
C ARG A 35 7.52 9.41 -5.59
N ALA A 36 7.33 8.15 -5.16
CA ALA A 36 6.02 7.51 -5.13
C ALA A 36 5.05 8.27 -4.21
N LEU A 37 5.50 8.73 -3.04
CA LEU A 37 4.71 9.56 -2.13
C LEU A 37 4.34 10.92 -2.72
N ARG A 38 5.24 11.55 -3.49
CA ARG A 38 4.92 12.79 -4.21
C ARG A 38 3.92 12.59 -5.35
N ALA A 39 3.77 11.36 -5.84
CA ALA A 39 2.77 11.02 -6.86
C ALA A 39 1.37 10.77 -6.28
N VAL A 40 1.25 10.46 -4.98
CA VAL A 40 -0.02 10.24 -4.27
C VAL A 40 -1.10 11.29 -4.58
N PRO A 41 -0.85 12.62 -4.51
CA PRO A 41 -1.87 13.62 -4.83
C PRO A 41 -2.30 13.63 -6.31
N ARG A 42 -1.57 12.96 -7.21
CA ARG A 42 -1.95 12.82 -8.62
C ARG A 42 -2.74 11.54 -8.87
N GLU A 43 -2.71 10.60 -7.93
CA GLU A 43 -3.35 9.29 -7.99
C GLU A 43 -4.47 9.17 -6.94
N LEU A 44 -5.22 10.26 -6.75
CA LEU A 44 -6.30 10.34 -5.77
C LEU A 44 -7.36 9.24 -5.96
N GLU A 45 -7.55 8.77 -7.20
CA GLU A 45 -8.41 7.64 -7.53
C GLU A 45 -8.06 6.36 -6.77
N SER A 46 -6.77 6.12 -6.49
CA SER A 46 -6.33 4.93 -5.75
C SER A 46 -6.47 5.05 -4.23
N VAL A 47 -6.54 6.28 -3.72
CA VAL A 47 -6.54 6.56 -2.27
C VAL A 47 -7.93 6.84 -1.75
N ILE A 48 -8.73 7.62 -2.46
CA ILE A 48 -10.05 8.06 -2.01
C ILE A 48 -11.00 6.88 -1.76
N PRO A 49 -11.17 5.90 -2.69
CA PRO A 49 -12.14 4.84 -2.48
C PRO A 49 -11.86 3.98 -1.25
N PRO A 50 -10.62 3.52 -0.97
CA PRO A 50 -10.31 2.81 0.28
C PRO A 50 -10.64 3.64 1.55
N ILE A 51 -10.33 4.94 1.56
CA ILE A 51 -10.67 5.83 2.68
C ILE A 51 -12.18 5.91 2.87
N PHE A 52 -12.89 6.15 1.77
CA PHE A 52 -14.34 6.31 1.77
C PHE A 52 -15.04 5.04 2.21
N ILE A 53 -14.65 3.88 1.66
CA ILE A 53 -15.21 2.57 2.03
C ILE A 53 -14.97 2.30 3.51
N ALA A 54 -13.75 2.52 4.02
CA ALA A 54 -13.43 2.30 5.43
C ALA A 54 -14.27 3.19 6.36
N LEU A 55 -14.37 4.49 6.06
CA LEU A 55 -15.17 5.44 6.84
C LEU A 55 -16.67 5.14 6.75
N PHE A 56 -17.17 4.84 5.55
CA PHE A 56 -18.57 4.50 5.31
C PHE A 56 -18.96 3.26 6.11
N PHE A 57 -18.20 2.17 5.98
CA PHE A 57 -18.46 0.95 6.75
C PHE A 57 -18.35 1.20 8.26
N PHE A 58 -17.37 1.97 8.72
CA PHE A 58 -17.24 2.29 10.14
C PHE A 58 -18.47 3.05 10.67
N ILE A 59 -18.90 4.11 9.99
CA ILE A 59 -20.07 4.91 10.38
C ILE A 59 -21.36 4.09 10.34
N VAL A 60 -21.60 3.38 9.23
CA VAL A 60 -22.84 2.61 9.04
C VAL A 60 -22.92 1.46 10.05
N ASN A 61 -21.82 0.73 10.30
CA ASN A 61 -21.83 -0.34 11.29
C ASN A 61 -22.09 0.19 12.70
N ILE A 62 -21.50 1.32 13.08
CA ILE A 62 -21.81 1.96 14.37
C ILE A 62 -23.29 2.34 14.42
N GLY A 63 -23.81 3.07 13.42
CA GLY A 63 -25.20 3.52 13.42
C GLY A 63 -26.23 2.39 13.46
N THR A 64 -25.91 1.24 12.85
CA THR A 64 -26.83 0.09 12.76
C THR A 64 -26.71 -0.82 13.98
N LEU A 65 -25.48 -1.16 14.38
CA LEU A 65 -25.23 -2.17 15.41
C LEU A 65 -25.31 -1.58 16.82
N GLN A 66 -24.99 -0.29 17.02
CA GLN A 66 -24.98 0.31 18.35
C GLN A 66 -26.33 0.16 19.06
N ARG A 67 -27.44 0.40 18.34
CA ARG A 67 -28.80 0.21 18.87
C ARG A 67 -29.15 -1.25 19.17
N LEU A 68 -28.52 -2.20 18.48
CA LEU A 68 -28.80 -3.62 18.68
C LEU A 68 -28.07 -4.16 19.93
N THR A 69 -26.83 -3.76 20.14
CA THR A 69 -26.02 -4.26 21.27
C THR A 69 -26.29 -3.54 22.57
N GLU A 70 -26.54 -2.22 22.58
CA GLU A 70 -26.93 -1.49 23.81
C GLU A 70 -28.17 -2.12 24.49
N ASN A 71 -29.05 -2.74 23.69
CA ASN A 71 -30.27 -3.40 24.18
C ASN A 71 -30.10 -4.89 24.54
N HIS A 72 -29.05 -5.57 24.08
CA HIS A 72 -28.92 -7.04 24.23
C HIS A 72 -27.66 -7.52 24.94
N ILE A 73 -26.57 -6.73 24.97
CA ILE A 73 -25.28 -7.14 25.56
C ILE A 73 -24.71 -5.96 26.35
N SER A 74 -24.95 -5.96 27.66
CA SER A 74 -24.42 -4.96 28.57
C SER A 74 -22.89 -5.02 28.60
N GLY A 75 -22.23 -3.88 28.32
CA GLY A 75 -20.77 -3.72 28.44
C GLY A 75 -19.96 -3.99 27.16
N PHE A 76 -20.57 -4.35 26.03
CA PHE A 76 -19.84 -4.54 24.77
C PHE A 76 -19.77 -3.25 23.94
N ASP A 77 -18.59 -2.63 23.87
CA ASP A 77 -18.36 -1.48 23.00
C ASP A 77 -18.09 -1.90 21.55
N ILE A 78 -19.16 -1.92 20.74
CA ILE A 78 -19.06 -2.19 19.30
C ILE A 78 -18.09 -1.24 18.62
N LYS A 79 -18.00 0.01 19.07
CA LYS A 79 -17.19 1.02 18.39
C LYS A 79 -15.71 0.67 18.48
N ALA A 80 -15.28 0.18 19.65
CA ALA A 80 -13.93 -0.33 19.86
C ALA A 80 -13.64 -1.59 19.04
N PHE A 81 -14.63 -2.47 18.83
CA PHE A 81 -14.49 -3.68 18.02
C PHE A 81 -14.50 -3.41 16.50
N MET A 82 -15.30 -2.43 16.04
CA MET A 82 -15.44 -2.08 14.63
C MET A 82 -14.28 -1.23 14.10
N LEU A 83 -13.62 -0.46 14.97
CA LEU A 83 -12.51 0.41 14.58
C LEU A 83 -11.35 -0.35 13.90
N PRO A 84 -10.77 -1.41 14.50
CA PRO A 84 -9.73 -2.21 13.85
C PRO A 84 -10.18 -2.81 12.51
N THR A 85 -11.43 -3.27 12.45
CA THR A 85 -12.00 -3.93 11.28
C THR A 85 -12.14 -2.96 10.11
N GLY A 86 -12.69 -1.76 10.34
CA GLY A 86 -12.82 -0.73 9.32
C GLY A 86 -11.47 -0.28 8.76
N ILE A 87 -10.47 -0.11 9.64
CA ILE A 87 -9.11 0.24 9.23
C ILE A 87 -8.48 -0.88 8.39
N LEU A 88 -8.54 -2.14 8.83
CA LEU A 88 -7.96 -3.26 8.07
C LEU A 88 -8.60 -3.42 6.69
N ILE A 89 -9.92 -3.24 6.58
CA ILE A 89 -10.62 -3.25 5.28
C ILE A 89 -10.09 -2.13 4.37
N GLY A 90 -9.95 -0.90 4.89
CA GLY A 90 -9.38 0.22 4.14
C GLY A 90 -7.94 -0.04 3.69
N VAL A 91 -7.09 -0.49 4.62
CA VAL A 91 -5.67 -0.76 4.37
C VAL A 91 -5.47 -1.88 3.33
N THR A 92 -6.37 -2.86 3.28
CA THR A 92 -6.34 -3.93 2.27
C THR A 92 -6.42 -3.39 0.84
N GLY A 93 -7.17 -2.30 0.64
CA GLY A 93 -7.32 -1.66 -0.67
C GLY A 93 -6.14 -0.75 -1.06
N VAL A 94 -5.20 -0.49 -0.15
CA VAL A 94 -4.05 0.38 -0.42
C VAL A 94 -2.97 -0.43 -1.14
N SER A 95 -2.76 -0.13 -2.42
CA SER A 95 -1.66 -0.69 -3.20
C SER A 95 -1.30 0.20 -4.38
N ARG A 96 -0.01 0.52 -4.53
CA ARG A 96 0.52 1.26 -5.68
C ARG A 96 1.13 0.35 -6.76
N ALA A 97 0.82 -0.94 -6.71
CA ALA A 97 1.22 -1.88 -7.75
C ALA A 97 0.79 -1.44 -9.17
N GLY A 98 -0.34 -0.75 -9.31
CA GLY A 98 -0.77 -0.16 -10.58
C GLY A 98 0.18 0.93 -11.09
N ALA A 99 0.69 1.77 -10.21
CA ALA A 99 1.69 2.80 -10.55
C ALA A 99 3.02 2.17 -11.01
N LEU A 100 3.42 1.04 -10.41
CA LEU A 100 4.57 0.27 -10.91
C LEU A 100 4.32 -0.27 -12.32
N VAL A 101 3.10 -0.69 -12.64
CA VAL A 101 2.78 -1.10 -14.01
C VAL A 101 2.90 0.06 -14.98
N LEU A 102 2.43 1.25 -14.62
CA LEU A 102 2.61 2.46 -15.45
C LEU A 102 4.10 2.78 -15.65
N ASP A 103 4.91 2.69 -14.60
CA ASP A 103 6.37 2.84 -14.69
C ASP A 103 6.98 1.82 -15.69
N ILE A 104 6.46 0.59 -15.76
CA ILE A 104 6.89 -0.44 -16.72
C ILE A 104 6.44 -0.06 -18.15
N GLN A 105 5.18 0.33 -18.33
CA GLN A 105 4.62 0.66 -19.65
C GLN A 105 5.27 1.89 -20.29
N ASP A 106 5.56 2.92 -19.48
CA ASP A 106 6.23 4.15 -19.94
C ASP A 106 7.74 3.97 -20.12
N GLY A 107 8.28 2.77 -19.86
CA GLY A 107 9.71 2.45 -19.94
C GLY A 107 10.55 3.14 -18.87
N TYR A 108 9.93 3.80 -17.87
CA TYR A 108 10.64 4.42 -16.76
C TYR A 108 11.36 3.36 -15.91
N PHE A 109 10.72 2.22 -15.69
CA PHE A 109 11.31 1.08 -14.98
C PHE A 109 12.59 0.61 -15.66
N ASP A 110 12.59 0.42 -16.97
CA ASP A 110 13.76 -0.01 -17.72
C ASP A 110 14.90 1.01 -17.67
N ARG A 111 14.58 2.32 -17.73
CA ARG A 111 15.57 3.38 -17.56
C ARG A 111 16.22 3.35 -16.18
N LEU A 112 15.46 3.07 -15.12
CA LEU A 112 16.03 2.89 -13.78
C LEU A 112 16.98 1.69 -13.72
N LEU A 113 16.71 0.61 -14.46
CA LEU A 113 17.58 -0.56 -14.51
C LEU A 113 18.91 -0.31 -15.24
N LEU A 114 18.98 0.74 -16.07
CA LEU A 114 20.23 1.20 -16.69
C LEU A 114 21.10 2.02 -15.73
N THR A 115 20.52 2.52 -14.63
CA THR A 115 21.26 3.20 -13.56
C THR A 115 21.78 2.19 -12.53
N PRO A 116 22.75 2.53 -11.67
CA PRO A 116 23.29 1.61 -10.65
C PRO A 116 22.31 1.31 -9.48
N VAL A 117 20.99 1.40 -9.72
CA VAL A 117 19.93 1.13 -8.75
C VAL A 117 19.55 -0.35 -8.81
N ARG A 118 19.41 -0.98 -7.63
CA ARG A 118 19.02 -2.40 -7.53
C ARG A 118 17.51 -2.54 -7.78
N ARG A 119 17.08 -3.57 -8.53
CA ARG A 119 15.67 -3.93 -8.77
C ARG A 119 14.83 -3.97 -7.48
N LEU A 120 15.38 -4.58 -6.44
CA LEU A 120 14.72 -4.68 -5.13
C LEU A 120 14.52 -3.32 -4.46
N ALA A 121 15.38 -2.33 -4.70
CA ALA A 121 15.22 -0.99 -4.13
C ALA A 121 14.00 -0.27 -4.73
N ILE A 122 13.73 -0.49 -6.02
CA ILE A 122 12.57 0.07 -6.72
C ILE A 122 11.28 -0.51 -6.12
N LEU A 123 11.23 -1.84 -5.98
CA LEU A 123 10.07 -2.53 -5.43
C LEU A 123 9.83 -2.14 -3.97
N ILE A 124 10.86 -2.20 -3.12
CA ILE A 124 10.74 -1.84 -1.69
C ILE A 124 10.39 -0.36 -1.54
N GLY A 125 10.92 0.53 -2.39
CA GLY A 125 10.55 1.95 -2.35
C GLY A 125 9.06 2.19 -2.57
N HIS A 126 8.45 1.47 -3.52
CA HIS A 126 7.01 1.51 -3.74
C HIS A 126 6.22 0.92 -2.56
N MET A 127 6.66 -0.22 -2.00
CA MET A 127 6.03 -0.82 -0.82
C MET A 127 6.13 0.06 0.45
N VAL A 128 7.23 0.80 0.62
CA VAL A 128 7.38 1.77 1.71
C VAL A 128 6.39 2.93 1.54
N ALA A 129 6.17 3.38 0.31
CA ALA A 129 5.15 4.38 0.03
C ALA A 129 3.73 3.86 0.34
N ASP A 130 3.42 2.60 0.03
CA ASP A 130 2.14 1.98 0.38
C ASP A 130 1.91 1.96 1.89
N VAL A 131 2.92 1.55 2.67
CA VAL A 131 2.84 1.56 4.14
C VAL A 131 2.59 2.97 4.66
N ALA A 132 3.28 3.97 4.12
CA ALA A 132 3.07 5.35 4.53
C ALA A 132 1.64 5.84 4.20
N VAL A 133 1.09 5.48 3.04
CA VAL A 133 -0.30 5.79 2.68
C VAL A 133 -1.29 5.04 3.58
N ALA A 134 -1.05 3.77 3.88
CA ALA A 134 -1.87 2.96 4.78
C ALA A 134 -1.89 3.50 6.21
N VAL A 135 -0.73 3.94 6.73
CA VAL A 135 -0.64 4.60 8.03
C VAL A 135 -1.35 5.96 8.01
N ALA A 136 -1.20 6.73 6.95
CA ALA A 136 -1.91 8.00 6.79
C ALA A 136 -3.43 7.83 6.74
N LEU A 137 -3.92 6.75 6.11
CA LEU A 137 -5.34 6.36 6.08
C LEU A 137 -5.90 6.07 7.49
N CYS A 138 -5.08 5.56 8.41
CA CYS A 138 -5.53 5.31 9.78
C CYS A 138 -5.92 6.60 10.50
N VAL A 139 -5.28 7.72 10.18
CA VAL A 139 -5.47 9.02 10.86
C VAL A 139 -6.92 9.52 10.81
N PRO A 140 -7.56 9.71 9.66
CA PRO A 140 -8.95 10.20 9.60
C PRO A 140 -9.93 9.25 10.32
N ILE A 141 -9.69 7.93 10.25
CA ILE A 141 -10.55 6.94 10.92
C ILE A 141 -10.40 7.02 12.44
N LEU A 142 -9.16 7.15 12.94
CA LEU A 142 -8.90 7.35 14.36
C LEU A 142 -9.51 8.66 14.87
N ILE A 143 -9.37 9.77 14.13
CA ILE A 143 -9.99 11.05 14.47
C ILE A 143 -11.51 10.90 14.61
N LEU A 144 -12.15 10.25 13.64
CA LEU A 144 -13.59 10.00 13.67
C LEU A 144 -13.98 9.10 14.86
N ALA A 145 -13.20 8.06 15.14
CA ALA A 145 -13.45 7.17 16.27
C ALA A 145 -13.39 7.92 17.61
N TYR A 146 -12.38 8.77 17.80
CA TYR A 146 -12.28 9.63 18.97
C TYR A 146 -13.45 10.62 19.06
N ALA A 147 -13.88 11.20 17.93
CA ALA A 147 -15.05 12.07 17.89
C ALA A 147 -16.36 11.35 18.28
N LEU A 148 -16.46 10.05 17.98
CA LEU A 148 -17.57 9.16 18.39
C LEU A 148 -17.41 8.60 19.82
N GLY A 149 -16.39 9.05 20.54
CA GLY A 149 -16.15 8.70 21.95
C GLY A 149 -15.46 7.36 22.16
N VAL A 150 -14.85 6.76 21.14
CA VAL A 150 -14.04 5.54 21.30
C VAL A 150 -12.79 5.87 22.11
N ARG A 151 -12.54 5.12 23.18
CA ARG A 151 -11.33 5.25 24.00
C ARG A 151 -10.42 4.06 23.76
N VAL A 152 -9.16 4.33 23.43
CA VAL A 152 -8.12 3.30 23.33
C VAL A 152 -7.56 3.04 24.73
N GLU A 153 -8.04 1.99 25.39
CA GLU A 153 -7.62 1.64 26.77
C GLU A 153 -6.14 1.32 26.89
N THR A 154 -5.54 0.78 25.83
CA THR A 154 -4.10 0.45 25.74
C THR A 154 -3.19 1.67 25.54
N GLY A 155 -3.76 2.87 25.45
CA GLY A 155 -3.02 4.13 25.31
C GLY A 155 -2.21 4.26 24.01
N PRO A 156 -1.21 5.16 23.97
CA PRO A 156 -0.41 5.42 22.78
C PRO A 156 0.34 4.19 22.24
N LEU A 157 0.76 3.30 23.14
CA LEU A 157 1.47 2.08 22.78
C LEU A 157 0.58 1.12 21.99
N GLY A 158 -0.70 1.01 22.35
CA GLY A 158 -1.69 0.24 21.60
C GLY A 158 -1.90 0.77 20.18
N ILE A 159 -1.93 2.09 20.02
CA ILE A 159 -2.04 2.73 18.70
C ILE A 159 -0.80 2.40 17.85
N LEU A 160 0.40 2.51 18.41
CA LEU A 160 1.63 2.19 17.68
C LEU A 160 1.68 0.71 17.27
N ALA A 161 1.31 -0.21 18.17
CA ALA A 161 1.22 -1.63 17.84
C ALA A 161 0.20 -1.89 16.73
N PHE A 162 -0.95 -1.22 16.77
CA PHE A 162 -1.98 -1.33 15.75
C PHE A 162 -1.55 -0.78 14.39
N LEU A 163 -0.85 0.36 14.36
CA LEU A 163 -0.25 0.90 13.13
C LEU A 163 0.81 -0.05 12.55
N ALA A 164 1.61 -0.69 13.41
CA ALA A 164 2.59 -1.69 12.96
C ALA A 164 1.92 -2.92 12.34
N VAL A 165 0.86 -3.44 12.98
CA VAL A 165 0.06 -4.53 12.41
C VAL A 165 -0.57 -4.11 11.08
N SER A 166 -1.10 -2.89 11.00
CA SER A 166 -1.67 -2.35 9.76
C SER A 166 -0.64 -2.23 8.64
N ALA A 167 0.59 -1.80 8.97
CA ALA A 167 1.70 -1.76 8.01
C ALA A 167 2.07 -3.15 7.48
N ILE A 168 2.17 -4.15 8.35
CA ILE A 168 2.46 -5.54 7.95
C ILE A 168 1.32 -6.09 7.09
N TRP A 169 0.07 -5.83 7.47
CA TRP A 169 -1.12 -6.22 6.73
C TRP A 169 -1.13 -5.60 5.32
N CYS A 170 -0.82 -4.30 5.21
CA CYS A 170 -0.67 -3.60 3.94
C CYS A 170 0.36 -4.31 3.05
N LEU A 171 1.55 -4.60 3.57
CA LEU A 171 2.61 -5.27 2.81
C LEU A 171 2.20 -6.66 2.32
N ALA A 172 1.49 -7.43 3.16
CA ALA A 172 1.01 -8.76 2.80
C ALA A 172 0.04 -8.72 1.60
N PHE A 173 -0.92 -7.79 1.62
CA PHE A 173 -1.91 -7.69 0.55
C PHE A 173 -1.39 -6.95 -0.69
N ALA A 174 -0.67 -5.85 -0.52
CA ALA A 174 -0.04 -5.13 -1.62
C ALA A 174 0.96 -6.01 -2.37
N GLY A 175 1.63 -6.94 -1.68
CA GLY A 175 2.56 -7.92 -2.26
C GLY A 175 1.95 -8.75 -3.40
N PHE A 176 0.68 -9.15 -3.30
CA PHE A 176 -0.01 -9.85 -4.38
C PHE A 176 -0.14 -8.97 -5.62
N GLY A 177 -0.54 -7.70 -5.42
CA GLY A 177 -0.62 -6.71 -6.48
C GLY A 177 0.72 -6.52 -7.19
N TYR A 178 1.82 -6.39 -6.45
CA TYR A 178 3.15 -6.25 -7.04
C TYR A 178 3.63 -7.50 -7.77
N ALA A 179 3.36 -8.69 -7.23
CA ALA A 179 3.69 -9.95 -7.90
C ALA A 179 2.98 -10.05 -9.27
N ILE A 180 1.70 -9.64 -9.32
CA ILE A 180 0.93 -9.61 -10.55
C ILE A 180 1.43 -8.49 -11.49
N ALA A 181 1.75 -7.31 -10.96
CA ALA A 181 2.30 -6.20 -11.72
C ALA A 181 3.58 -6.60 -12.47
N LEU A 182 4.54 -7.21 -11.75
CA LEU A 182 5.81 -7.65 -12.32
C LEU A 182 5.65 -8.81 -13.32
N LYS A 183 4.67 -9.68 -13.11
CA LYS A 183 4.41 -10.83 -13.98
C LYS A 183 3.67 -10.46 -15.26
N THR A 184 2.73 -9.52 -15.18
CA THR A 184 1.78 -9.24 -16.27
C THR A 184 2.00 -7.91 -16.97
N GLY A 185 2.57 -6.90 -16.29
CA GLY A 185 2.67 -5.55 -16.84
C GLY A 185 1.32 -4.93 -17.22
N ASN A 186 0.21 -5.39 -16.64
CA ASN A 186 -1.14 -4.97 -16.99
C ASN A 186 -1.89 -4.39 -15.76
N PRO A 187 -2.32 -3.11 -15.80
CA PRO A 187 -3.05 -2.48 -14.69
C PRO A 187 -4.40 -3.16 -14.41
N ALA A 188 -5.07 -3.70 -15.43
CA ALA A 188 -6.33 -4.42 -15.25
C ALA A 188 -6.11 -5.70 -14.44
N ALA A 189 -5.03 -6.44 -14.69
CA ALA A 189 -4.69 -7.64 -13.93
C ALA A 189 -4.39 -7.32 -12.46
N VAL A 190 -3.70 -6.20 -12.19
CA VAL A 190 -3.45 -5.72 -10.84
C VAL A 190 -4.76 -5.35 -10.14
N ASN A 191 -5.68 -4.65 -10.81
CA ASN A 191 -6.99 -4.34 -10.24
C ASN A 191 -7.81 -5.61 -9.94
N SER A 192 -7.77 -6.60 -10.83
CA SER A 192 -8.42 -7.90 -10.61
C SER A 192 -7.80 -8.70 -9.45
N SER A 193 -6.58 -8.36 -8.98
CA SER A 193 -5.97 -9.00 -7.82
C SER A 193 -6.77 -8.83 -6.54
N PHE A 194 -7.58 -7.76 -6.44
CA PHE A 194 -8.49 -7.57 -5.31
C PHE A 194 -9.52 -8.69 -5.19
N LEU A 195 -9.84 -9.40 -6.28
CA LEU A 195 -10.71 -10.57 -6.23
C LEU A 195 -10.15 -11.69 -5.32
N LEU A 196 -8.82 -11.75 -5.18
CA LEU A 196 -8.15 -12.69 -4.26
C LEU A 196 -8.49 -12.40 -2.79
N PHE A 197 -8.94 -11.19 -2.45
CA PHE A 197 -9.36 -10.87 -1.08
C PHE A 197 -10.65 -11.57 -0.68
N PHE A 198 -11.58 -11.83 -1.61
CA PHE A 198 -12.89 -12.41 -1.28
C PHE A 198 -12.79 -13.78 -0.60
N PRO A 199 -12.00 -14.76 -1.09
CA PRO A 199 -11.78 -16.02 -0.38
C PRO A 199 -11.24 -15.84 1.05
N PHE A 200 -10.29 -14.92 1.24
CA PHE A 200 -9.72 -14.62 2.56
C PHE A 200 -10.75 -13.99 3.51
N LEU A 201 -11.65 -13.17 2.97
CA LEU A 201 -12.75 -12.58 3.74
C LEU A 201 -13.69 -13.64 4.31
N PHE A 202 -13.96 -14.73 3.58
CA PHE A 202 -14.79 -15.83 4.08
C PHE A 202 -14.04 -16.80 5.00
N MET A 203 -12.71 -16.88 4.88
CA MET A 203 -11.86 -17.71 5.74
C MET A 203 -11.64 -17.12 7.14
N THR A 204 -11.86 -15.82 7.34
CA THR A 204 -11.69 -15.21 8.66
C THR A 204 -12.77 -15.67 9.64
N SER A 205 -12.37 -15.91 10.89
CA SER A 205 -13.26 -16.39 11.95
C SER A 205 -14.37 -15.39 12.33
N SER A 206 -14.29 -14.15 11.83
CA SER A 206 -15.33 -13.13 12.02
C SER A 206 -16.57 -13.37 11.18
N TYR A 207 -16.47 -14.09 10.04
CA TYR A 207 -17.60 -14.38 9.16
C TYR A 207 -18.12 -15.82 9.30
N VAL A 208 -17.23 -16.77 9.59
CA VAL A 208 -17.63 -18.17 9.86
C VAL A 208 -17.03 -18.60 11.19
N PRO A 209 -17.84 -18.94 12.20
CA PRO A 209 -17.33 -19.45 13.47
C PRO A 209 -16.51 -20.73 13.23
N ARG A 210 -15.29 -20.81 13.77
CA ARG A 210 -14.40 -21.97 13.57
C ARG A 210 -15.04 -23.30 13.96
N ALA A 211 -15.96 -23.28 14.93
CA ALA A 211 -16.70 -24.46 15.38
C ALA A 211 -17.69 -25.01 14.34
N GLN A 212 -18.05 -24.20 13.33
CA GLN A 212 -18.95 -24.56 12.24
C GLN A 212 -18.21 -24.93 10.94
N LEU A 213 -16.86 -24.82 10.93
CA LEU A 213 -16.03 -25.25 9.82
C LEU A 213 -15.79 -26.76 9.90
N ASP A 214 -16.17 -27.48 8.85
CA ASP A 214 -15.97 -28.93 8.71
C ASP A 214 -15.03 -29.26 7.54
N GLY A 215 -14.39 -30.43 7.59
CA GLY A 215 -13.47 -30.90 6.54
C GLY A 215 -12.14 -30.12 6.46
N TRP A 216 -11.65 -29.86 5.24
CA TRP A 216 -10.33 -29.23 4.98
C TRP A 216 -10.24 -27.76 5.44
N LEU A 217 -11.38 -27.08 5.59
CA LEU A 217 -11.47 -25.70 6.08
C LEU A 217 -11.13 -25.54 7.56
N LYS A 218 -11.15 -26.64 8.35
CA LYS A 218 -10.78 -26.61 9.77
C LYS A 218 -9.26 -26.63 10.00
N GLY A 219 -8.49 -27.07 8.99
CA GLY A 219 -7.03 -27.22 9.06
C GLY A 219 -6.24 -26.03 8.51
N ILE A 220 -6.93 -24.97 8.09
CA ILE A 220 -6.41 -23.72 7.53
C ILE A 220 -6.81 -22.57 8.46
#